data_AF-A0A945CPK7-F1
#
_entry.id   AF-A0A945CPK7-F1
#
_cell.length_a   1.000
_cell.length_b   1.000
_cell.length_c   1.000
_cell.angle_alpha   90.00
_cell.angle_beta   90.00
_cell.angle_gamma   90.00
#
_symmetry.space_group_name_H-M   'P 1'
#
loop_
_entity.id
_entity.type
_entity.pdbx_description
1 polymer ?
#
loop_
_entity_poly.entity_id
_entity_poly.type
_entity_poly.pdbx_seq_one_letter_code
_entity_poly.pdbx_strand_id
1 'polypeptide(L)'
;MSANSVLSVLEAGVGGGMVERDLMAQGRVAFERWRAEYEAVETVAQLAERQKRMRQFFLEKLGGLPRRTPLNARVVGRLKRRDFCIEKVIFESQPRHYVTANLYLPATPGPHPAVLVCCGHNDEGKAAVPHQRLSILLARNGIAALCYDPICQGERYQYLVEEGTRRYWPTYEHTLLGTGCILLGSNTARYRIFDGMRGLDYLQSREDIDGERLGVTGYSGGGNMSSYLVALDERIRCAAPCCWLATLERTLEELGPQDAEQNIHGQVDFGMDQADYLLMRAPVPVLICAATRDFFPIDGVWTVFRQAKRMYARLGFAERVDLVEDDVEHDFSSILRVAAVRWMRRWLMGVDDAIAERDAPVCTEEELKCAPDGQVTLIPGARSGFDLNVVWNRRLARQRRAFWEGATPGEKRKAVREIVGVPVLRALPEGKLERVDVVERKGYRIEKMLVHVDGKIKLPALMFAPSRFDGEGYLYVHGKGKSVEARGEIARLVRQGNRVLAVDVRGCGELAPKELWRSGFLAYLLGLSHTGMRTTDILMAARLLGGYRRRKGRSAVHLIG
;
A
#
# COMPACT_ATOMS: atom_id res chain seq x y z
N MET A 1 -25.24 -25.28 -22.87
CA MET A 1 -24.99 -23.85 -22.59
C MET A 1 -25.69 -23.50 -21.29
N SER A 2 -24.98 -23.09 -20.24
CA SER A 2 -25.63 -22.68 -18.99
C SER A 2 -26.53 -21.47 -19.24
N ALA A 3 -27.64 -21.33 -18.51
CA ALA A 3 -28.60 -20.22 -18.67
C ALA A 3 -27.93 -18.82 -18.59
N ASN A 4 -26.77 -18.72 -17.94
CA ASN A 4 -25.95 -17.51 -17.86
C ASN A 4 -25.37 -17.04 -19.21
N SER A 5 -25.14 -17.95 -20.16
CA SER A 5 -24.55 -17.59 -21.46
C SER A 5 -25.51 -16.79 -22.37
N VAL A 6 -26.82 -17.00 -22.24
CA VAL A 6 -27.83 -16.34 -23.09
C VAL A 6 -28.01 -14.86 -22.74
N LEU A 7 -27.82 -14.51 -21.47
CA LEU A 7 -27.98 -13.14 -20.94
C LEU A 7 -26.66 -12.38 -20.84
N SER A 8 -25.54 -12.95 -21.30
CA SER A 8 -24.26 -12.26 -21.41
C SER A 8 -24.37 -11.11 -22.42
N VAL A 9 -23.85 -9.95 -22.06
CA VAL A 9 -23.86 -8.74 -22.89
C VAL A 9 -22.48 -8.50 -23.50
N LEU A 10 -21.42 -8.70 -22.73
CA LEU A 10 -20.04 -8.66 -23.21
C LEU A 10 -19.64 -10.02 -23.78
N GLU A 11 -18.72 -9.98 -24.73
CA GLU A 11 -17.99 -11.16 -25.17
C GLU A 11 -17.16 -11.74 -24.03
N ALA A 12 -17.01 -13.07 -24.03
CA ALA A 12 -16.28 -13.78 -22.99
C ALA A 12 -14.84 -13.25 -22.85
N GLY A 13 -14.43 -12.94 -21.62
CA GLY A 13 -13.08 -12.45 -21.32
C GLY A 13 -12.87 -10.94 -21.49
N VAL A 14 -13.80 -10.21 -22.11
CA VAL A 14 -13.64 -8.75 -22.32
C VAL A 14 -13.80 -7.96 -21.02
N GLY A 15 -14.81 -8.32 -20.21
CA GLY A 15 -15.24 -7.53 -19.06
C GLY A 15 -14.31 -7.58 -17.84
N GLY A 16 -13.75 -8.74 -17.52
CA GLY A 16 -13.02 -8.95 -16.26
C GLY A 16 -11.77 -8.08 -16.07
N GLY A 17 -11.13 -7.63 -17.13
CA GLY A 17 -9.97 -6.72 -17.07
C GLY A 17 -10.28 -5.25 -17.38
N MET A 18 -11.54 -4.92 -17.69
CA MET A 18 -11.88 -3.58 -18.19
C MET A 18 -11.60 -2.48 -17.16
N VAL A 19 -11.96 -2.73 -15.90
CA VAL A 19 -11.77 -1.76 -14.80
C VAL A 19 -10.29 -1.54 -14.51
N GLU A 20 -9.49 -2.62 -14.43
CA GLU A 20 -8.05 -2.54 -14.20
C GLU A 20 -7.34 -1.80 -15.34
N ARG A 21 -7.68 -2.07 -16.61
CA ARG A 21 -7.11 -1.35 -17.76
C ARG A 21 -7.41 0.15 -17.74
N ASP A 22 -8.62 0.54 -17.36
CA ASP A 22 -8.99 1.96 -17.25
C ASP A 22 -8.23 2.65 -16.11
N LEU A 23 -8.14 2.03 -14.93
CA LEU A 23 -7.37 2.56 -13.81
C LEU A 23 -5.88 2.70 -14.18
N MET A 24 -5.29 1.70 -14.86
CA MET A 24 -3.91 1.80 -15.34
C MET A 24 -3.74 2.92 -16.38
N ALA A 25 -4.72 3.14 -17.27
CA ALA A 25 -4.67 4.24 -18.21
C ALA A 25 -4.73 5.62 -17.51
N GLN A 26 -5.53 5.75 -16.45
CA GLN A 26 -5.54 6.95 -15.60
C GLN A 26 -4.20 7.14 -14.87
N GLY A 27 -3.61 6.04 -14.37
CA GLY A 27 -2.28 6.05 -13.76
C GLY A 27 -1.20 6.55 -14.70
N ARG A 28 -1.18 6.10 -15.97
CA ARG A 28 -0.23 6.57 -16.99
C ARG A 28 -0.25 8.08 -17.18
N VAL A 29 -1.44 8.69 -17.21
CA VAL A 29 -1.59 10.16 -17.28
C VAL A 29 -0.97 10.84 -16.05
N ALA A 30 -1.13 10.25 -14.86
CA ALA A 30 -0.52 10.78 -13.64
C ALA A 30 1.01 10.62 -13.63
N PHE A 31 1.56 9.51 -14.13
CA PHE A 31 2.99 9.30 -14.28
C PHE A 31 3.62 10.24 -15.33
N GLU A 32 2.92 10.53 -16.43
CA GLU A 32 3.32 11.55 -17.41
C GLU A 32 3.38 12.95 -16.79
N ARG A 33 2.35 13.33 -16.01
CA ARG A 33 2.36 14.60 -15.24
C ARG A 33 3.53 14.63 -14.28
N TRP A 34 3.75 13.55 -13.52
CA TRP A 34 4.86 13.44 -12.59
C TRP A 34 6.22 13.64 -13.27
N ARG A 35 6.45 12.98 -14.43
CA ARG A 35 7.68 13.14 -15.23
C ARG A 35 7.89 14.60 -15.62
N ALA A 36 6.85 15.27 -16.12
CA ALA A 36 6.92 16.68 -16.48
C ALA A 36 7.25 17.59 -15.28
N GLU A 37 6.63 17.35 -14.12
CA GLU A 37 6.95 18.09 -12.89
C GLU A 37 8.36 17.83 -12.36
N TYR A 38 8.87 16.61 -12.51
CA TYR A 38 10.24 16.25 -12.14
C TYR A 38 11.27 16.92 -13.05
N GLU A 39 11.02 16.98 -14.37
CA GLU A 39 11.89 17.67 -15.33
C GLU A 39 11.97 19.18 -15.04
N ALA A 40 10.86 19.80 -14.63
CA ALA A 40 10.77 21.23 -14.34
C ALA A 40 11.55 21.69 -13.08
N VAL A 41 12.13 20.78 -12.29
CA VAL A 41 12.94 21.13 -11.12
C VAL A 41 14.38 21.45 -11.54
N GLU A 42 14.70 22.73 -11.65
CA GLU A 42 16.00 23.22 -12.14
C GLU A 42 16.89 23.79 -11.03
N THR A 43 16.30 24.19 -9.90
CA THR A 43 17.00 24.89 -8.81
C THR A 43 16.90 24.16 -7.48
N VAL A 44 17.86 24.43 -6.59
CA VAL A 44 17.86 23.91 -5.20
C VAL A 44 16.58 24.32 -4.45
N ALA A 45 16.09 25.54 -4.68
CA ALA A 45 14.86 26.04 -4.05
C ALA A 45 13.61 25.27 -4.51
N GLN A 46 13.48 24.99 -5.81
CA GLN A 46 12.38 24.17 -6.33
C GLN A 46 12.45 22.74 -5.80
N LEU A 47 13.64 22.16 -5.67
CA LEU A 47 13.79 20.84 -5.07
C LEU A 47 13.38 20.86 -3.59
N ALA A 48 13.79 21.86 -2.81
CA ALA A 48 13.42 21.97 -1.40
C ALA A 48 11.89 22.06 -1.22
N GLU A 49 11.19 22.83 -2.08
CA GLU A 49 9.73 22.88 -2.08
C GLU A 49 9.09 21.55 -2.47
N ARG A 50 9.64 20.86 -3.49
CA ARG A 50 9.20 19.50 -3.84
C ARG A 50 9.38 18.55 -2.67
N GLN A 51 10.55 18.52 -2.04
CA GLN A 51 10.85 17.68 -0.89
C GLN A 51 9.86 17.90 0.26
N LYS A 52 9.59 19.17 0.61
CA LYS A 52 8.62 19.54 1.63
C LYS A 52 7.21 19.06 1.27
N ARG A 53 6.77 19.30 0.04
CA ARG A 53 5.46 18.89 -0.48
C ARG A 53 5.28 17.37 -0.43
N MET A 54 6.27 16.61 -0.89
CA MET A 54 6.23 15.14 -0.88
C MET A 54 6.20 14.57 0.54
N ARG A 55 7.05 15.06 1.45
CA ARG A 55 7.05 14.62 2.86
C ARG A 55 5.73 14.93 3.55
N GLN A 56 5.17 16.13 3.31
CA GLN A 56 3.89 16.53 3.89
C GLN A 56 2.75 15.62 3.41
N PHE A 57 2.66 15.38 2.10
CA PHE A 57 1.69 14.45 1.53
C PHE A 57 1.84 13.06 2.14
N PHE A 58 3.07 12.53 2.16
CA PHE A 58 3.32 11.18 2.63
C PHE A 58 2.92 11.01 4.10
N LEU A 59 3.32 11.94 4.98
CA LEU A 59 2.91 11.93 6.39
C LEU A 59 1.40 12.09 6.59
N GLU A 60 0.74 12.91 5.78
CA GLU A 60 -0.72 13.08 5.81
C GLU A 60 -1.43 11.76 5.46
N LYS A 61 -1.00 11.09 4.38
CA LYS A 61 -1.62 9.83 3.93
C LYS A 61 -1.32 8.63 4.82
N LEU A 62 -0.28 8.71 5.65
CA LEU A 62 -0.06 7.78 6.75
C LEU A 62 -1.02 8.01 7.94
N GLY A 63 -1.78 9.11 7.97
CA GLY A 63 -2.61 9.52 9.11
C GLY A 63 -1.80 10.20 10.23
N GLY A 64 -0.61 10.70 9.89
CA GLY A 64 0.37 11.23 10.85
C GLY A 64 1.04 10.16 11.69
N LEU A 65 2.11 10.54 12.38
CA LEU A 65 2.85 9.64 13.27
C LEU A 65 2.39 9.81 14.73
N PRO A 66 2.40 8.74 15.56
CA PRO A 66 2.16 8.86 16.99
C PRO A 66 3.17 9.78 17.69
N ARG A 67 2.79 10.29 18.88
CA ARG A 67 3.76 10.96 19.76
C ARG A 67 4.74 9.93 20.33
N ARG A 68 6.02 10.28 20.38
CA ARG A 68 7.02 9.49 21.13
C ARG A 68 6.65 9.41 22.61
N THR A 69 6.79 8.22 23.19
CA THR A 69 6.61 7.90 24.62
C THR A 69 7.91 7.30 25.17
N PRO A 70 8.06 7.03 26.48
CA PRO A 70 9.20 6.24 26.97
C PRO A 70 9.30 4.90 26.23
N LEU A 71 10.52 4.46 25.93
CA LEU A 71 10.78 3.19 25.23
C LEU A 71 10.54 1.98 26.13
N ASN A 72 10.69 2.11 27.45
CA ASN A 72 10.65 0.98 28.40
C ASN A 72 11.50 -0.21 27.92
N ALA A 73 12.65 0.08 27.31
CA ALA A 73 13.49 -0.91 26.65
C ALA A 73 14.15 -1.83 27.68
N ARG A 74 14.19 -3.13 27.38
CA ARG A 74 14.78 -4.16 28.23
C ARG A 74 15.64 -5.10 27.38
N VAL A 75 16.85 -5.36 27.86
CA VAL A 75 17.69 -6.45 27.34
C VAL A 75 17.26 -7.73 28.04
N VAL A 76 16.69 -8.67 27.29
CA VAL A 76 16.10 -9.92 27.81
C VAL A 76 17.02 -11.13 27.61
N GLY A 77 18.16 -10.95 26.94
CA GLY A 77 19.19 -11.97 26.80
C GLY A 77 20.39 -11.45 26.05
N ARG A 78 21.51 -12.17 26.17
CA ARG A 78 22.76 -11.87 25.47
C ARG A 78 23.39 -13.14 24.95
N LEU A 79 23.91 -13.11 23.73
CA LEU A 79 24.66 -14.19 23.12
C LEU A 79 26.06 -13.68 22.78
N LYS A 80 27.07 -14.19 23.49
CA LYS A 80 28.47 -13.88 23.17
C LYS A 80 28.89 -14.66 21.92
N ARG A 81 29.52 -13.98 20.98
CA ARG A 81 30.23 -14.58 19.83
C ARG A 81 31.69 -14.15 19.89
N ARG A 82 32.50 -14.66 18.95
CA ARG A 82 33.95 -14.36 18.92
C ARG A 82 34.22 -12.87 18.67
N ASP A 83 33.56 -12.31 17.65
CA ASP A 83 33.90 -10.97 17.11
C ASP A 83 32.82 -9.91 17.43
N PHE A 84 31.70 -10.32 18.02
CA PHE A 84 30.55 -9.47 18.33
C PHE A 84 29.70 -10.08 19.46
N CYS A 85 28.75 -9.32 19.99
CA CYS A 85 27.72 -9.77 20.91
C CYS A 85 26.34 -9.52 20.31
N ILE A 86 25.37 -10.39 20.59
CA ILE A 86 23.96 -10.14 20.25
C ILE A 86 23.22 -9.86 21.55
N GLU A 87 22.62 -8.68 21.67
CA GLU A 87 21.64 -8.38 22.72
C GLU A 87 20.22 -8.58 22.18
N LYS A 88 19.39 -9.29 22.94
CA LYS A 88 17.97 -9.48 22.65
C LYS A 88 17.20 -8.38 23.36
N VAL A 89 16.50 -7.54 22.61
CA VAL A 89 15.91 -6.30 23.11
C VAL A 89 14.41 -6.31 22.84
N ILE A 90 13.64 -5.95 23.86
CA ILE A 90 12.22 -5.62 23.72
C ILE A 90 12.01 -4.17 24.14
N PHE A 91 11.30 -3.39 23.34
CA PHE A 91 10.95 -2.00 23.66
C PHE A 91 9.52 -1.66 23.20
N GLU A 92 8.96 -0.57 23.71
CA GLU A 92 7.66 -0.05 23.35
C GLU A 92 7.81 1.04 22.28
N SER A 93 7.27 0.78 21.08
CA SER A 93 7.14 1.85 20.08
C SER A 93 6.00 2.80 20.45
N GLN A 94 4.90 2.24 20.98
CA GLN A 94 3.79 2.95 21.62
C GLN A 94 3.45 2.25 22.95
N PRO A 95 2.72 2.89 23.89
CA PRO A 95 2.43 2.30 25.19
C PRO A 95 1.84 0.88 25.09
N ARG A 96 2.56 -0.10 25.65
CA ARG A 96 2.29 -1.54 25.63
C ARG A 96 2.19 -2.17 24.23
N HIS A 97 2.69 -1.50 23.19
CA HIS A 97 2.86 -2.06 21.86
C HIS A 97 4.34 -2.34 21.64
N TYR A 98 4.71 -3.61 21.78
CA TYR A 98 6.10 -4.02 21.84
C TYR A 98 6.70 -4.29 20.46
N VAL A 99 7.97 -3.96 20.34
CA VAL A 99 8.87 -4.28 19.24
C VAL A 99 10.02 -5.11 19.80
N THR A 100 10.29 -6.23 19.15
CA THR A 100 11.39 -7.15 19.44
C THR A 100 12.52 -6.90 18.45
N ALA A 101 13.75 -6.93 18.94
CA ALA A 101 14.94 -6.65 18.15
C ALA A 101 16.16 -7.42 18.64
N ASN A 102 17.10 -7.66 17.73
CA ASN A 102 18.44 -8.14 18.05
C ASN A 102 19.45 -7.05 17.70
N LEU A 103 20.21 -6.60 18.69
CA LEU A 103 21.29 -5.65 18.55
C LEU A 103 22.62 -6.39 18.47
N TYR A 104 23.25 -6.36 17.30
CA TYR A 104 24.57 -6.91 17.07
C TYR A 104 25.60 -5.82 17.35
N LEU A 105 26.37 -5.97 18.43
CA LEU A 105 27.40 -5.02 18.87
C LEU A 105 28.80 -5.55 18.52
N PRO A 106 29.67 -4.73 17.89
CA PRO A 106 31.08 -5.05 17.75
C PRO A 106 31.71 -5.42 19.11
N ALA A 107 32.69 -6.33 19.13
CA ALA A 107 33.41 -6.66 20.36
C ALA A 107 34.41 -5.59 20.80
N THR A 108 34.73 -4.63 19.93
CA THR A 108 35.60 -3.49 20.22
C THR A 108 34.91 -2.46 21.14
N PRO A 109 35.65 -1.63 21.89
CA PRO A 109 35.05 -0.53 22.65
C PRO A 109 34.29 0.46 21.76
N GLY A 110 33.14 0.93 22.23
CA GLY A 110 32.34 1.97 21.58
C GLY A 110 32.81 3.41 21.90
N PRO A 111 32.03 4.44 21.50
CA PRO A 111 30.73 4.33 20.83
C PRO A 111 30.84 3.93 19.36
N HIS A 112 29.90 3.11 18.88
CA HIS A 112 29.87 2.63 17.49
C HIS A 112 28.90 3.42 16.62
N PRO A 113 29.20 3.72 15.34
CA PRO A 113 28.15 4.03 14.39
C PRO A 113 27.16 2.88 14.35
N ALA A 114 25.89 3.17 14.04
CA ALA A 114 24.85 2.16 14.05
C ALA A 114 24.00 2.17 12.78
N VAL A 115 23.53 0.99 12.39
CA VAL A 115 22.65 0.80 11.25
C VAL A 115 21.38 0.10 11.72
N LEU A 116 20.24 0.69 11.40
CA LEU A 116 18.96 0.02 11.53
C LEU A 116 18.78 -0.94 10.36
N VAL A 117 18.59 -2.23 10.66
CA VAL A 117 18.40 -3.29 9.67
C VAL A 117 16.92 -3.64 9.58
N CYS A 118 16.29 -3.26 8.48
CA CYS A 118 14.88 -3.51 8.20
C CYS A 118 14.68 -4.89 7.57
N CYS A 119 13.71 -5.64 8.08
CA CYS A 119 13.41 -6.99 7.60
C CYS A 119 12.56 -7.00 6.32
N GLY A 120 12.91 -7.90 5.40
CA GLY A 120 12.08 -8.31 4.25
C GLY A 120 10.86 -9.12 4.66
N HIS A 121 10.05 -9.54 3.70
CA HIS A 121 8.82 -10.31 3.91
C HIS A 121 9.12 -11.80 4.14
N ASN A 122 9.49 -12.14 5.37
CA ASN A 122 9.68 -13.52 5.83
C ASN A 122 9.03 -13.76 7.19
N ASP A 123 8.79 -15.03 7.51
CA ASP A 123 8.08 -15.38 8.73
C ASP A 123 8.91 -15.09 9.98
N GLU A 124 10.21 -15.35 9.90
CA GLU A 124 11.17 -15.32 11.01
C GLU A 124 11.57 -13.89 11.41
N GLY A 125 11.22 -12.89 10.60
CA GLY A 125 11.53 -11.48 10.84
C GLY A 125 13.04 -11.27 11.04
N LYS A 126 13.43 -10.72 12.18
CA LYS A 126 14.83 -10.45 12.53
C LYS A 126 15.72 -11.69 12.61
N ALA A 127 15.12 -12.88 12.78
CA ALA A 127 15.85 -14.15 12.86
C ALA A 127 16.13 -14.77 11.49
N ALA A 128 15.61 -14.22 10.39
CA ALA A 128 15.88 -14.76 9.06
C ALA A 128 17.38 -14.67 8.69
N VAL A 129 17.89 -15.71 8.02
CA VAL A 129 19.30 -15.86 7.66
C VAL A 129 19.90 -14.64 6.94
N PRO A 130 19.24 -14.03 5.93
CA PRO A 130 19.80 -12.86 5.24
C PRO A 130 20.02 -11.66 6.17
N HIS A 131 19.11 -11.44 7.13
CA HIS A 131 19.19 -10.34 8.09
C HIS A 131 20.30 -10.57 9.12
N GLN A 132 20.45 -11.81 9.59
CA GLN A 132 21.55 -12.21 10.46
C GLN A 132 22.90 -12.01 9.76
N ARG A 133 23.06 -12.50 8.52
CA ARG A 133 24.30 -12.37 7.74
C ARG A 133 24.72 -10.91 7.58
N LEU A 134 23.78 -10.04 7.19
CA LEU A 134 24.03 -8.60 7.09
C LEU A 134 24.43 -7.99 8.45
N SER A 135 23.70 -8.31 9.52
CA SER A 135 23.95 -7.75 10.85
C SER A 135 25.29 -8.19 11.43
N ILE A 136 25.67 -9.45 11.19
CA ILE A 136 26.99 -10.00 11.53
C ILE A 136 28.09 -9.29 10.73
N LEU A 137 27.88 -9.07 9.44
CA LEU A 137 28.84 -8.39 8.59
C LEU A 137 29.05 -6.94 9.04
N LEU A 138 27.99 -6.20 9.38
CA LEU A 138 28.07 -4.86 9.97
C LEU A 138 28.90 -4.86 11.28
N ALA A 139 28.55 -5.75 12.23
CA ALA A 139 29.22 -5.80 13.53
C ALA A 139 30.71 -6.15 13.41
N ARG A 140 31.07 -7.08 12.52
CA ARG A 140 32.47 -7.42 12.21
C ARG A 140 33.25 -6.30 11.55
N ASN A 141 32.56 -5.30 11.00
CA ASN A 141 33.15 -4.11 10.39
C ASN A 141 33.01 -2.87 11.28
N GLY A 142 32.79 -3.05 12.58
CA GLY A 142 32.80 -1.96 13.57
C GLY A 142 31.53 -1.12 13.62
N ILE A 143 30.43 -1.59 13.00
CA ILE A 143 29.14 -0.91 12.95
C ILE A 143 28.12 -1.74 13.74
N ALA A 144 27.47 -1.13 14.73
CA ALA A 144 26.37 -1.79 15.44
C ALA A 144 25.16 -1.98 14.51
N ALA A 145 24.48 -3.11 14.60
CA ALA A 145 23.31 -3.39 13.76
C ALA A 145 22.09 -3.73 14.63
N LEU A 146 21.03 -2.92 14.54
CA LEU A 146 19.76 -3.20 15.19
C LEU A 146 18.77 -3.77 14.17
N CYS A 147 18.51 -5.08 14.22
CA CYS A 147 17.50 -5.73 13.39
C CYS A 147 16.22 -5.95 14.21
N TYR A 148 15.08 -5.48 13.73
CA TYR A 148 13.82 -5.50 14.47
C TYR A 148 12.70 -6.18 13.70
N ASP A 149 11.79 -6.84 14.42
CA ASP A 149 10.63 -7.50 13.82
C ASP A 149 9.63 -6.44 13.30
N PRO A 150 9.24 -6.49 12.02
CA PRO A 150 8.09 -5.75 11.52
C PRO A 150 6.81 -6.20 12.22
N ILE A 151 5.79 -5.34 12.23
CA ILE A 151 4.45 -5.77 12.64
C ILE A 151 3.99 -6.88 11.69
N CYS A 152 3.29 -7.90 12.21
CA CYS A 152 2.86 -9.09 11.46
C CYS A 152 3.99 -10.04 10.99
N GLN A 153 5.17 -9.97 11.61
CA GLN A 153 6.33 -10.83 11.31
C GLN A 153 7.08 -11.19 12.59
N GLY A 154 7.87 -12.27 12.54
CA GLY A 154 8.67 -12.75 13.67
C GLY A 154 7.82 -12.93 14.94
N GLU A 155 8.17 -12.21 16.01
CA GLU A 155 7.47 -12.29 17.29
C GLU A 155 6.26 -11.32 17.37
N ARG A 156 5.81 -10.75 16.25
CA ARG A 156 4.83 -9.66 16.21
C ARG A 156 3.61 -9.95 15.33
N TYR A 157 3.19 -11.20 15.20
CA TYR A 157 1.93 -11.53 14.55
C TYR A 157 0.73 -10.97 15.34
N GLN A 158 -0.26 -10.49 14.59
CA GLN A 158 -1.49 -9.86 15.08
C GLN A 158 -2.68 -10.82 14.98
N TYR A 159 -2.62 -11.83 14.11
CA TYR A 159 -3.55 -12.95 14.06
C TYR A 159 -2.85 -14.26 14.42
N LEU A 160 -3.11 -14.73 15.64
CA LEU A 160 -2.64 -16.03 16.11
C LEU A 160 -3.75 -17.08 16.03
N VAL A 161 -3.37 -18.34 15.85
CA VAL A 161 -4.23 -19.49 16.18
C VAL A 161 -4.21 -19.76 17.69
N GLU A 162 -5.03 -20.69 18.17
CA GLU A 162 -5.19 -20.95 19.62
C GLU A 162 -3.86 -21.35 20.29
N GLU A 163 -2.98 -22.01 19.55
CA GLU A 163 -1.65 -22.44 19.98
C GLU A 163 -0.63 -21.29 20.06
N GLY A 164 -1.02 -20.06 19.76
CA GLY A 164 -0.14 -18.89 19.81
C GLY A 164 0.81 -18.76 18.62
N THR A 165 0.63 -19.56 17.56
CA THR A 165 1.41 -19.47 16.32
C THR A 165 0.69 -18.60 15.29
N ARG A 166 1.43 -18.14 14.28
CA ARG A 166 0.90 -17.28 13.21
C ARG A 166 -0.22 -17.97 12.43
N ARG A 167 -1.26 -17.23 12.05
CA ARG A 167 -2.36 -17.74 11.21
C ARG A 167 -2.11 -17.53 9.71
N TYR A 168 -1.42 -16.45 9.35
CA TYR A 168 -1.26 -16.03 7.95
C TYR A 168 0.20 -15.76 7.58
N TRP A 169 0.47 -15.70 6.28
CA TRP A 169 1.73 -15.20 5.74
C TRP A 169 1.80 -13.66 5.90
N PRO A 170 2.99 -13.06 6.16
CA PRO A 170 3.14 -11.64 6.48
C PRO A 170 2.40 -10.65 5.57
N THR A 171 2.57 -10.74 4.24
CA THR A 171 1.98 -9.76 3.30
C THR A 171 0.45 -9.82 3.27
N TYR A 172 -0.13 -11.01 3.47
CA TYR A 172 -1.57 -11.17 3.62
C TYR A 172 -2.05 -10.48 4.91
N GLU A 173 -1.31 -10.66 6.00
CA GLU A 173 -1.66 -10.07 7.29
C GLU A 173 -1.49 -8.54 7.32
N HIS A 174 -0.47 -8.00 6.65
CA HIS A 174 -0.32 -6.55 6.41
C HIS A 174 -1.57 -5.97 5.74
N THR A 175 -2.13 -6.73 4.79
CA THR A 175 -3.34 -6.33 4.05
C THR A 175 -4.60 -6.41 4.91
N LEU A 176 -4.75 -7.43 5.74
CA LEU A 176 -5.86 -7.53 6.70
C LEU A 176 -5.83 -6.40 7.73
N LEU A 177 -4.68 -6.18 8.37
CA LEU A 177 -4.49 -5.06 9.29
C LEU A 177 -4.70 -3.71 8.58
N GLY A 178 -4.21 -3.61 7.34
CA GLY A 178 -4.30 -2.41 6.49
C GLY A 178 -5.71 -2.03 6.12
N THR A 179 -6.60 -2.99 5.94
CA THR A 179 -8.03 -2.72 5.70
C THR A 179 -8.62 -1.88 6.84
N GLY A 180 -8.29 -2.21 8.09
CA GLY A 180 -8.70 -1.42 9.26
C GLY A 180 -8.05 -0.03 9.30
N CYS A 181 -6.79 0.09 8.90
CA CYS A 181 -6.08 1.37 8.85
C CYS A 181 -6.67 2.31 7.79
N ILE A 182 -6.89 1.80 6.58
CA ILE A 182 -7.43 2.55 5.44
C ILE A 182 -8.78 3.17 5.78
N LEU A 183 -9.67 2.42 6.43
CA LEU A 183 -10.99 2.91 6.86
C LEU A 183 -10.92 4.04 7.91
N LEU A 184 -9.77 4.21 8.56
CA LEU A 184 -9.53 5.26 9.55
C LEU A 184 -8.64 6.40 9.02
N GLY A 185 -8.41 6.45 7.71
CA GLY A 185 -7.55 7.46 7.08
C GLY A 185 -6.08 7.32 7.47
N SER A 186 -5.63 6.11 7.79
CA SER A 186 -4.22 5.78 8.04
C SER A 186 -3.77 4.62 7.14
N ASN A 187 -2.54 4.15 7.35
CA ASN A 187 -1.96 3.04 6.57
C ASN A 187 -1.15 2.09 7.48
N THR A 188 -1.02 0.81 7.11
CA THR A 188 -0.18 -0.16 7.85
C THR A 188 1.28 0.28 7.94
N ALA A 189 1.82 0.94 6.90
CA ALA A 189 3.17 1.49 6.89
C ALA A 189 3.44 2.44 8.06
N ARG A 190 2.40 3.11 8.58
CA ARG A 190 2.50 3.96 9.78
C ARG A 190 3.11 3.21 10.96
N TYR A 191 2.74 1.96 11.18
CA TYR A 191 3.31 1.13 12.24
C TYR A 191 4.76 0.82 11.94
N ARG A 192 5.06 0.29 10.75
CA ARG A 192 6.42 -0.11 10.37
C ARG A 192 7.41 1.05 10.41
N ILE A 193 7.01 2.22 9.89
CA ILE A 193 7.81 3.47 9.90
C ILE A 193 8.05 3.92 11.32
N PHE A 194 6.98 4.02 12.13
CA PHE A 194 7.13 4.49 13.49
C PHE A 194 7.97 3.53 14.33
N ASP A 195 7.77 2.21 14.21
CA ASP A 195 8.60 1.21 14.89
C ASP A 195 10.08 1.35 14.53
N GLY A 196 10.41 1.59 13.25
CA GLY A 196 11.78 1.88 12.82
C GLY A 196 12.35 3.17 13.42
N MET A 197 11.58 4.26 13.43
CA MET A 197 11.97 5.52 14.09
C MET A 197 12.20 5.34 15.60
N ARG A 198 11.41 4.47 16.24
CA ARG A 198 11.55 4.11 17.66
C ARG A 198 12.76 3.20 17.90
N GLY A 199 13.14 2.38 16.93
CA GLY A 199 14.43 1.67 16.91
C GLY A 199 15.63 2.62 16.86
N LEU A 200 15.56 3.68 16.06
CA LEU A 200 16.58 4.75 16.08
C LEU A 200 16.60 5.50 17.43
N ASP A 201 15.44 5.76 18.04
CA ASP A 201 15.37 6.34 19.39
C ASP A 201 16.07 5.43 20.43
N TYR A 202 15.94 4.10 20.29
CA TYR A 202 16.65 3.15 21.13
C TYR A 202 18.17 3.22 20.92
N LEU A 203 18.63 3.22 19.66
CA LEU A 203 20.05 3.36 19.35
C LEU A 203 20.66 4.64 19.94
N GLN A 204 19.99 5.79 19.80
CA GLN A 204 20.47 7.06 20.37
C GLN A 204 20.45 7.12 21.90
N SER A 205 19.68 6.24 22.57
CA SER A 205 19.62 6.20 24.03
C SER A 205 20.80 5.46 24.68
N ARG A 206 21.67 4.85 23.88
CA ARG A 206 22.76 4.00 24.36
C ARG A 206 24.10 4.73 24.36
N GLU A 207 24.87 4.52 25.43
CA GLU A 207 26.20 5.14 25.61
C GLU A 207 27.28 4.51 24.72
N ASP A 208 27.11 3.26 24.30
CA ASP A 208 28.02 2.54 23.40
C ASP A 208 27.67 2.70 21.91
N ILE A 209 26.74 3.62 21.58
CA ILE A 209 26.34 3.97 20.22
C ILE A 209 26.60 5.45 19.97
N ASP A 210 27.22 5.77 18.83
CA ASP A 210 27.32 7.14 18.32
C ASP A 210 25.99 7.51 17.64
N GLY A 211 25.13 8.18 18.41
CA GLY A 211 23.79 8.59 17.97
C GLY A 211 23.75 9.59 16.82
N GLU A 212 24.89 10.15 16.38
CA GLU A 212 24.99 11.05 15.23
C GLU A 212 25.36 10.33 13.92
N ARG A 213 25.80 9.07 14.00
CA ARG A 213 26.25 8.25 12.87
C ARG A 213 25.31 7.06 12.65
N LEU A 214 24.09 7.38 12.22
CA LEU A 214 23.03 6.40 12.00
C LEU A 214 22.78 6.15 10.52
N GLY A 215 22.77 4.89 10.09
CA GLY A 215 22.38 4.46 8.74
C GLY A 215 21.15 3.55 8.74
N VAL A 216 20.62 3.25 7.55
CA VAL A 216 19.52 2.29 7.39
C VAL A 216 19.70 1.40 6.16
N THR A 217 19.41 0.12 6.27
CA THR A 217 19.41 -0.80 5.13
C THR A 217 18.44 -1.95 5.37
N GLY A 218 18.06 -2.64 4.30
CA GLY A 218 17.19 -3.78 4.36
C GLY A 218 16.93 -4.33 2.97
N TYR A 219 16.42 -5.55 2.94
CA TYR A 219 16.19 -6.32 1.72
C TYR A 219 14.71 -6.56 1.47
N SER A 220 14.25 -6.44 0.23
CA SER A 220 12.84 -6.65 -0.15
C SER A 220 11.89 -5.69 0.58
N GLY A 221 10.95 -6.19 1.39
CA GLY A 221 10.18 -5.34 2.33
C GLY A 221 11.05 -4.47 3.26
N GLY A 222 12.30 -4.89 3.53
CA GLY A 222 13.30 -4.08 4.23
C GLY A 222 13.87 -2.96 3.37
N GLY A 223 13.96 -3.15 2.05
CA GLY A 223 14.34 -2.12 1.08
C GLY A 223 13.27 -1.03 0.96
N ASN A 224 11.99 -1.43 0.96
CA ASN A 224 10.87 -0.51 1.11
C ASN A 224 11.00 0.32 2.40
N MET A 225 11.13 -0.35 3.54
CA MET A 225 11.23 0.32 4.83
C MET A 225 12.45 1.23 4.94
N SER A 226 13.59 0.85 4.37
CA SER A 226 14.77 1.71 4.28
C SER A 226 14.50 2.98 3.48
N SER A 227 13.76 2.85 2.37
CA SER A 227 13.35 3.98 1.52
C SER A 227 12.40 4.93 2.24
N TYR A 228 11.42 4.40 2.99
CA TYR A 228 10.51 5.23 3.79
C TYR A 228 11.23 5.93 4.95
N LEU A 229 12.12 5.22 5.64
CA LEU A 229 12.83 5.78 6.78
C LEU A 229 13.82 6.87 6.35
N VAL A 230 14.61 6.65 5.28
CA VAL A 230 15.51 7.70 4.76
C VAL A 230 14.73 8.91 4.27
N ALA A 231 13.49 8.76 3.79
CA ALA A 231 12.64 9.87 3.38
C ALA A 231 12.10 10.71 4.56
N LEU A 232 11.91 10.10 5.74
CA LEU A 232 11.13 10.68 6.84
C LEU A 232 11.91 10.96 8.13
N ASP A 233 13.01 10.27 8.41
CA ASP A 233 13.78 10.45 9.64
C ASP A 233 15.11 11.18 9.37
N GLU A 234 15.23 12.39 9.91
CA GLU A 234 16.35 13.29 9.60
C GLU A 234 17.69 12.85 10.20
N ARG A 235 17.65 11.90 11.15
CA ARG A 235 18.85 11.36 11.81
C ARG A 235 19.65 10.42 10.92
N ILE A 236 19.03 9.87 9.89
CA ILE A 236 19.67 8.93 8.97
C ILE A 236 20.68 9.69 8.10
N ARG A 237 21.93 9.25 8.16
CA ARG A 237 23.09 9.83 7.45
C ARG A 237 23.40 9.13 6.14
N CYS A 238 23.00 7.87 5.96
CA CYS A 238 23.08 7.16 4.69
C CYS A 238 22.11 5.96 4.65
N ALA A 239 21.75 5.52 3.46
CA ALA A 239 20.87 4.37 3.25
C ALA A 239 21.38 3.42 2.17
N ALA A 240 20.99 2.15 2.28
CA ALA A 240 21.18 1.15 1.22
C ALA A 240 19.91 0.27 1.09
N PRO A 241 18.84 0.75 0.43
CA PRO A 241 17.67 -0.08 0.11
C PRO A 241 18.02 -1.16 -0.93
N CYS A 242 17.75 -2.43 -0.60
CA CYS A 242 18.10 -3.57 -1.47
C CYS A 242 16.85 -4.29 -2.02
N CYS A 243 16.87 -4.57 -3.32
CA CYS A 243 15.91 -5.43 -4.05
C CYS A 243 14.44 -5.02 -3.83
N TRP A 244 14.12 -3.75 -4.09
CA TRP A 244 12.76 -3.23 -3.98
C TRP A 244 12.48 -2.03 -4.90
N LEU A 245 13.41 -1.07 -4.96
CA LEU A 245 13.19 0.18 -5.67
C LEU A 245 13.03 -0.04 -7.17
N ALA A 246 11.84 0.25 -7.70
CA ALA A 246 11.57 0.34 -9.13
C ALA A 246 10.49 1.40 -9.35
N THR A 247 10.42 2.02 -10.53
CA THR A 247 9.34 2.98 -10.81
C THR A 247 7.99 2.34 -10.53
N LEU A 248 7.11 3.05 -9.83
CA LEU A 248 5.79 2.56 -9.47
C LEU A 248 4.98 2.21 -10.73
N GLU A 249 5.16 2.95 -11.83
CA GLU A 249 4.56 2.64 -13.13
C GLU A 249 4.88 1.20 -13.56
N ARG A 250 6.17 0.83 -13.65
CA ARG A 250 6.59 -0.52 -14.03
C ARG A 250 6.13 -1.59 -13.06
N THR A 251 6.23 -1.33 -11.76
CA THR A 251 5.76 -2.24 -10.72
C THR A 251 4.27 -2.54 -10.88
N LEU A 252 3.45 -1.52 -11.15
CA LEU A 252 2.01 -1.71 -11.38
C LEU A 252 1.71 -2.42 -12.70
N GLU A 253 2.49 -2.20 -13.75
CA GLU A 253 2.33 -2.87 -15.05
C GLU A 253 2.66 -4.37 -14.98
N GLU A 254 3.75 -4.75 -14.28
CA GLU A 254 4.24 -6.13 -14.28
C GLU A 254 3.71 -6.97 -13.11
N LEU A 255 3.65 -6.39 -11.92
CA LEU A 255 3.27 -7.10 -10.69
C LEU A 255 1.85 -6.72 -10.23
N GLY A 256 1.44 -5.49 -10.50
CA GLY A 256 0.26 -4.88 -9.92
C GLY A 256 0.54 -4.27 -8.53
N PRO A 257 -0.51 -3.79 -7.84
CA PRO A 257 -0.36 -3.26 -6.49
C PRO A 257 0.20 -4.31 -5.54
N GLN A 258 1.00 -3.86 -4.58
CA GLN A 258 1.61 -4.73 -3.56
C GLN A 258 0.70 -4.85 -2.33
N ASP A 259 1.21 -5.31 -1.19
CA ASP A 259 0.43 -5.36 0.06
C ASP A 259 0.16 -3.97 0.65
N ALA A 260 -0.72 -3.88 1.64
CA ALA A 260 -1.29 -2.59 2.07
C ALA A 260 -0.28 -1.55 2.58
N GLU A 261 0.88 -1.97 3.08
CA GLU A 261 1.92 -1.06 3.57
C GLU A 261 2.69 -0.36 2.42
N GLN A 262 2.75 -1.01 1.25
CA GLN A 262 3.43 -0.48 0.06
C GLN A 262 2.53 0.43 -0.80
N ASN A 263 1.23 0.47 -0.51
CA ASN A 263 0.27 1.29 -1.25
C ASN A 263 -0.19 2.46 -0.39
N ILE A 264 0.03 3.69 -0.86
CA ILE A 264 -0.34 4.91 -0.14
C ILE A 264 -1.50 5.61 -0.87
N HIS A 265 -2.55 5.98 -0.12
CA HIS A 265 -3.77 6.54 -0.70
C HIS A 265 -3.48 7.77 -1.58
N GLY A 266 -3.90 7.72 -2.84
CA GLY A 266 -3.74 8.83 -3.78
C GLY A 266 -2.30 9.10 -4.21
N GLN A 267 -1.34 8.22 -3.95
CA GLN A 267 0.06 8.44 -4.30
C GLN A 267 0.29 8.66 -5.80
N VAL A 268 -0.35 7.84 -6.64
CA VAL A 268 -0.22 7.96 -8.10
C VAL A 268 -0.88 9.25 -8.56
N ASP A 269 -2.10 9.54 -8.11
CA ASP A 269 -2.79 10.78 -8.48
C ASP A 269 -2.08 12.04 -7.96
N PHE A 270 -1.43 11.99 -6.81
CA PHE A 270 -0.63 13.11 -6.32
C PHE A 270 0.61 13.40 -7.19
N GLY A 271 1.07 12.41 -7.95
CA GLY A 271 2.34 12.47 -8.65
C GLY A 271 3.48 12.27 -7.66
N MET A 272 3.61 11.06 -7.13
CA MET A 272 4.75 10.65 -6.31
C MET A 272 5.19 9.24 -6.69
N ASP A 273 6.39 9.12 -7.24
CA ASP A 273 7.00 7.84 -7.66
C ASP A 273 8.06 7.41 -6.63
N GLN A 274 8.59 6.19 -6.73
CA GLN A 274 9.55 5.65 -5.77
C GLN A 274 10.88 6.43 -5.75
N ALA A 275 11.25 7.07 -6.86
CA ALA A 275 12.39 8.00 -6.87
C ALA A 275 12.22 9.13 -5.84
N ASP A 276 10.99 9.60 -5.59
CA ASP A 276 10.75 10.67 -4.62
C ASP A 276 11.09 10.26 -3.19
N TYR A 277 11.04 8.98 -2.82
CA TYR A 277 11.51 8.52 -1.50
C TYR A 277 12.99 8.86 -1.29
N LEU A 278 13.80 8.74 -2.33
CA LEU A 278 15.23 9.10 -2.29
C LEU A 278 15.44 10.62 -2.39
N LEU A 279 14.59 11.31 -3.16
CA LEU A 279 14.71 12.74 -3.37
C LEU A 279 14.25 13.56 -2.17
N MET A 280 13.28 13.06 -1.37
CA MET A 280 12.74 13.73 -0.19
C MET A 280 13.80 14.17 0.82
N ARG A 281 14.95 13.48 0.87
CA ARG A 281 16.09 13.83 1.73
C ARG A 281 17.40 13.99 0.98
N ALA A 282 17.36 14.19 -0.35
CA ALA A 282 18.55 14.57 -1.10
C ALA A 282 19.20 15.83 -0.47
N PRO A 283 20.54 15.85 -0.28
CA PRO A 283 21.53 14.92 -0.79
C PRO A 283 22.05 13.89 0.24
N VAL A 284 21.17 13.23 1.03
CA VAL A 284 21.59 12.11 1.88
C VAL A 284 22.13 10.96 1.02
N PRO A 285 23.31 10.37 1.32
CA PRO A 285 23.85 9.24 0.58
C PRO A 285 22.94 8.01 0.50
N VAL A 286 22.66 7.52 -0.71
CA VAL A 286 21.86 6.31 -0.98
C VAL A 286 22.57 5.39 -1.98
N LEU A 287 22.74 4.11 -1.61
CA LEU A 287 23.10 3.05 -2.56
C LEU A 287 21.86 2.22 -2.89
N ILE A 288 21.48 2.17 -4.16
CA ILE A 288 20.46 1.24 -4.65
C ILE A 288 21.14 -0.09 -4.89
N CYS A 289 20.67 -1.16 -4.24
CA CYS A 289 21.16 -2.52 -4.49
C CYS A 289 20.08 -3.31 -5.22
N ALA A 290 20.40 -3.96 -6.34
CA ALA A 290 19.42 -4.64 -7.17
C ALA A 290 19.87 -6.03 -7.61
N ALA A 291 18.90 -6.94 -7.74
CA ALA A 291 19.07 -8.21 -8.41
C ALA A 291 18.50 -8.09 -9.84
N THR A 292 19.26 -8.49 -10.86
CA THR A 292 18.87 -8.25 -12.26
C THR A 292 17.76 -9.18 -12.77
N ARG A 293 17.57 -10.34 -12.12
CA ARG A 293 16.50 -11.32 -12.39
C ARG A 293 15.43 -11.33 -11.30
N ASP A 294 15.32 -10.25 -10.54
CA ASP A 294 14.25 -10.04 -9.57
C ASP A 294 12.88 -9.96 -10.27
N PHE A 295 11.81 -10.22 -9.51
CA PHE A 295 10.45 -9.90 -9.96
C PHE A 295 10.20 -8.39 -9.95
N PHE A 296 10.97 -7.60 -9.19
CA PHE A 296 10.98 -6.15 -9.35
C PHE A 296 11.64 -5.76 -10.68
N PRO A 297 10.96 -4.96 -11.52
CA PRO A 297 11.40 -4.71 -12.88
C PRO A 297 12.71 -3.90 -12.92
N ILE A 298 13.78 -4.53 -13.41
CA ILE A 298 15.15 -3.97 -13.43
C ILE A 298 15.25 -2.69 -14.26
N ASP A 299 14.45 -2.54 -15.31
CA ASP A 299 14.38 -1.29 -16.09
C ASP A 299 13.75 -0.14 -15.30
N GLY A 300 12.78 -0.45 -14.42
CA GLY A 300 12.24 0.44 -13.41
C GLY A 300 13.30 0.85 -12.38
N VAL A 301 14.15 -0.07 -11.92
CA VAL A 301 15.27 0.22 -11.02
C VAL A 301 16.24 1.22 -11.67
N TRP A 302 16.69 0.94 -12.89
CA TRP A 302 17.59 1.84 -13.64
C TRP A 302 16.99 3.23 -13.85
N THR A 303 15.69 3.30 -14.07
CA THR A 303 14.98 4.57 -14.22
C THR A 303 15.00 5.39 -12.93
N VAL A 304 14.70 4.77 -11.78
CA VAL A 304 14.81 5.39 -10.45
C VAL A 304 16.24 5.87 -10.19
N PHE A 305 17.23 5.03 -10.46
CA PHE A 305 18.65 5.38 -10.29
C PHE A 305 19.03 6.61 -11.12
N ARG A 306 18.70 6.64 -12.42
CA ARG A 306 19.03 7.76 -13.32
C ARG A 306 18.34 9.05 -12.87
N GLN A 307 17.09 8.97 -12.44
CA GLN A 307 16.35 10.13 -11.92
C GLN A 307 17.00 10.67 -10.63
N ALA A 308 17.34 9.80 -9.68
CA ALA A 308 18.03 10.20 -8.46
C ALA A 308 19.42 10.78 -8.77
N LYS A 309 20.24 10.07 -9.55
CA LYS A 309 21.60 10.48 -9.94
C LYS A 309 21.62 11.85 -10.59
N ARG A 310 20.69 12.13 -11.51
CA ARG A 310 20.60 13.42 -12.19
C ARG A 310 20.24 14.56 -11.25
N MET A 311 19.30 14.35 -10.32
CA MET A 311 18.94 15.36 -9.33
C MET A 311 20.10 15.63 -8.34
N TYR A 312 20.75 14.56 -7.87
CA TYR A 312 21.92 14.68 -6.99
C TYR A 312 23.10 15.37 -7.70
N ALA A 313 23.30 15.13 -9.00
CA ALA A 313 24.30 15.84 -9.80
C ALA A 313 23.99 17.34 -9.91
N ARG A 314 22.72 17.74 -10.10
CA ARG A 314 22.30 19.16 -10.06
C ARG A 314 22.59 19.83 -8.71
N LEU A 315 22.57 19.06 -7.62
CA LEU A 315 22.95 19.54 -6.28
C LEU A 315 24.48 19.58 -6.04
N GLY A 316 25.29 19.09 -6.97
CA GLY A 316 26.75 18.97 -6.79
C GLY A 316 27.18 17.76 -5.95
N PHE A 317 26.29 16.78 -5.74
CA PHE A 317 26.54 15.59 -4.90
C PHE A 317 26.27 14.28 -5.65
N ALA A 318 26.71 14.19 -6.91
CA ALA A 318 26.48 13.00 -7.75
C ALA A 318 27.05 11.71 -7.13
N GLU A 319 28.10 11.80 -6.33
CA GLU A 319 28.74 10.70 -5.61
C GLU A 319 27.91 10.11 -4.47
N ARG A 320 26.82 10.79 -4.08
CA ARG A 320 25.92 10.37 -2.99
C ARG A 320 24.78 9.48 -3.46
N VAL A 321 24.67 9.17 -4.74
CA VAL A 321 23.74 8.15 -5.23
C VAL A 321 24.47 7.21 -6.15
N ASP A 322 24.39 5.91 -5.87
CA ASP A 322 24.95 4.88 -6.73
C ASP A 322 24.04 3.65 -6.86
N LEU A 323 24.37 2.77 -7.79
CA LEU A 323 23.69 1.51 -8.04
C LEU A 323 24.71 0.37 -8.04
N VAL A 324 24.39 -0.71 -7.33
CA VAL A 324 25.09 -1.99 -7.44
C VAL A 324 24.09 -3.07 -7.85
N GLU A 325 24.52 -3.94 -8.74
CA GLU A 325 23.72 -5.03 -9.26
C GLU A 325 24.40 -6.38 -9.04
N ASP A 326 23.61 -7.44 -8.93
CA ASP A 326 24.06 -8.81 -9.00
C ASP A 326 23.12 -9.66 -9.86
N ASP A 327 23.68 -10.63 -10.60
CA ASP A 327 22.92 -11.49 -11.51
C ASP A 327 22.30 -12.69 -10.81
N VAL A 328 21.34 -12.38 -9.94
CA VAL A 328 20.58 -13.34 -9.14
C VAL A 328 19.08 -13.07 -9.29
N GLU A 329 18.26 -14.03 -8.87
CA GLU A 329 16.82 -13.83 -8.67
C GLU A 329 16.59 -12.93 -7.43
N HIS A 330 15.39 -12.94 -6.84
CA HIS A 330 15.14 -12.23 -5.59
C HIS A 330 15.94 -12.85 -4.42
N ASP A 331 17.20 -12.42 -4.28
CA ASP A 331 18.11 -12.78 -3.20
C ASP A 331 18.89 -11.56 -2.69
N PHE A 332 19.30 -11.62 -1.41
CA PHE A 332 20.20 -10.63 -0.84
C PHE A 332 21.63 -11.15 -0.88
N SER A 333 22.21 -11.29 -2.07
CA SER A 333 23.49 -11.98 -2.26
C SER A 333 24.66 -11.39 -1.46
N SER A 334 25.78 -12.12 -1.41
CA SER A 334 26.99 -11.63 -0.76
C SER A 334 27.52 -10.34 -1.38
N ILE A 335 27.44 -10.20 -2.71
CA ILE A 335 27.85 -8.98 -3.43
C ILE A 335 27.03 -7.79 -2.92
N LEU A 336 25.71 -7.93 -2.85
CA LEU A 336 24.82 -6.86 -2.39
C LEU A 336 25.02 -6.53 -0.90
N ARG A 337 25.19 -7.54 -0.04
CA ARG A 337 25.48 -7.33 1.40
C ARG A 337 26.82 -6.61 1.62
N VAL A 338 27.88 -7.04 0.93
CA VAL A 338 29.20 -6.40 1.00
C VAL A 338 29.10 -4.95 0.52
N ALA A 339 28.44 -4.69 -0.62
CA ALA A 339 28.29 -3.34 -1.14
C ALA A 339 27.53 -2.42 -0.17
N ALA A 340 26.43 -2.90 0.41
CA ALA A 340 25.68 -2.16 1.43
C ALA A 340 26.55 -1.82 2.66
N VAL A 341 27.32 -2.78 3.19
CA VAL A 341 28.20 -2.51 4.35
C VAL A 341 29.34 -1.56 3.99
N ARG A 342 29.95 -1.68 2.81
CA ARG A 342 30.96 -0.72 2.33
C ARG A 342 30.40 0.70 2.22
N TRP A 343 29.17 0.84 1.73
CA TRP A 343 28.49 2.13 1.69
C TRP A 343 28.32 2.74 3.09
N MET A 344 27.90 1.93 4.07
CA MET A 344 27.78 2.37 5.47
C MET A 344 29.15 2.78 6.05
N ARG A 345 30.21 2.00 5.81
CA ARG A 345 31.57 2.34 6.25
C ARG A 345 32.03 3.67 5.66
N ARG A 346 31.81 3.90 4.37
CA ARG A 346 32.19 5.14 3.70
C ARG A 346 31.53 6.36 4.35
N TRP A 347 30.21 6.31 4.52
CA TRP A 347 29.44 7.49 4.93
C TRP A 347 29.31 7.68 6.44
N LEU A 348 29.42 6.61 7.24
CA LEU A 348 29.38 6.70 8.71
C LEU A 348 30.78 6.77 9.33
N MET A 349 31.80 6.20 8.69
CA MET A 349 33.15 6.10 9.27
C MET A 349 34.21 6.86 8.49
N GLY A 350 33.92 7.30 7.27
CA GLY A 350 34.93 7.89 6.38
C GLY A 350 35.95 6.87 5.87
N VAL A 351 35.59 5.58 5.84
CA VAL A 351 36.48 4.49 5.41
C VAL A 351 35.92 3.82 4.16
N ASP A 352 36.66 3.90 3.05
CA ASP A 352 36.28 3.35 1.73
C ASP A 352 37.31 2.30 1.26
N ASP A 353 37.37 1.17 1.97
CA ASP A 353 38.21 0.02 1.65
C ASP A 353 37.38 -1.19 1.18
N ALA A 354 38.06 -2.21 0.65
CA ALA A 354 37.43 -3.47 0.31
C ALA A 354 37.17 -4.29 1.59
N ILE A 355 36.00 -4.94 1.65
CA ILE A 355 35.66 -5.89 2.70
C ILE A 355 35.25 -7.21 2.05
N ALA A 356 35.30 -8.29 2.83
CA ALA A 356 34.80 -9.59 2.42
C ALA A 356 33.78 -10.09 3.44
N GLU A 357 32.70 -10.69 2.94
CA GLU A 357 31.84 -11.50 3.79
C GLU A 357 32.48 -12.87 3.98
N ARG A 358 32.73 -13.23 5.24
CA ARG A 358 33.22 -14.55 5.61
C ARG A 358 32.06 -15.33 6.21
N ASP A 359 32.02 -16.63 5.92
CA ASP A 359 31.04 -17.52 6.52
C ASP A 359 31.04 -17.38 8.05
N ALA A 360 29.83 -17.31 8.59
CA ALA A 360 29.56 -17.21 10.01
C ALA A 360 28.37 -18.09 10.34
N PRO A 361 28.41 -18.86 11.44
CA PRO A 361 27.23 -19.55 11.91
C PRO A 361 26.18 -18.50 12.29
N VAL A 362 24.96 -18.70 11.80
CA VAL A 362 23.78 -17.95 12.21
C VAL A 362 23.11 -18.66 13.39
N CYS A 363 22.37 -17.90 14.18
CA CYS A 363 21.62 -18.43 15.32
C CYS A 363 20.30 -19.05 14.83
N THR A 364 19.76 -19.97 15.61
CA THR A 364 18.38 -20.45 15.45
C THR A 364 17.38 -19.36 15.87
N GLU A 365 16.13 -19.48 15.43
CA GLU A 365 15.06 -18.55 15.85
C GLU A 365 14.89 -18.54 17.38
N GLU A 366 14.88 -19.72 18.01
CA GLU A 366 14.75 -19.87 19.47
C GLU A 366 15.84 -19.11 20.25
N GLU A 367 17.09 -19.17 19.79
CA GLU A 367 18.18 -18.41 20.42
C GLU A 367 17.91 -16.89 20.40
N LEU A 368 17.29 -16.39 19.33
CA LEU A 368 17.07 -14.96 19.06
C LEU A 368 15.75 -14.39 19.59
N LYS A 369 14.83 -15.25 20.06
CA LYS A 369 13.54 -14.83 20.63
C LYS A 369 13.70 -13.93 21.86
N CYS A 370 12.83 -12.94 21.94
CA CYS A 370 12.76 -11.91 22.97
C CYS A 370 11.49 -12.03 23.83
N ALA A 371 10.35 -12.34 23.21
CA ALA A 371 9.07 -12.52 23.89
C ALA A 371 9.04 -13.89 24.60
N PRO A 372 8.57 -13.96 25.87
CA PRO A 372 8.58 -15.20 26.65
C PRO A 372 7.90 -16.38 25.95
N ASP A 373 6.75 -16.14 25.33
CA ASP A 373 5.95 -17.15 24.64
C ASP A 373 6.05 -17.04 23.11
N GLY A 374 7.14 -16.42 22.61
CA GLY A 374 7.42 -16.27 21.17
C GLY A 374 6.56 -15.26 20.41
N GLN A 375 5.52 -14.68 21.02
CA GLN A 375 4.71 -13.61 20.42
C GLN A 375 4.45 -12.48 21.43
N VAL A 376 4.69 -11.23 21.01
CA VAL A 376 4.49 -10.05 21.88
C VAL A 376 3.02 -9.79 22.22
N THR A 377 2.10 -10.27 21.38
CA THR A 377 0.65 -10.14 21.60
C THR A 377 0.15 -11.02 22.74
N LEU A 378 0.93 -12.02 23.18
CA LEU A 378 0.65 -12.86 24.34
C LEU A 378 1.13 -12.24 25.66
N ILE A 379 1.96 -11.18 25.62
CA ILE A 379 2.42 -10.50 26.83
C ILE A 379 1.21 -9.85 27.54
N PRO A 380 1.04 -10.04 28.86
CA PRO A 380 -0.08 -9.46 29.59
C PRO A 380 -0.22 -7.94 29.40
N GLY A 381 -1.40 -7.51 28.96
CA GLY A 381 -1.71 -6.10 28.72
C GLY A 381 -1.09 -5.50 27.45
N ALA A 382 -0.42 -6.32 26.62
CA ALA A 382 0.04 -5.91 25.30
C ALA A 382 -1.13 -5.41 24.44
N ARG A 383 -0.82 -4.50 23.53
CA ARG A 383 -1.78 -3.94 22.57
C ARG A 383 -1.38 -4.36 21.17
N SER A 384 -2.30 -4.97 20.45
CA SER A 384 -2.17 -5.25 19.02
C SER A 384 -2.35 -3.98 18.18
N GLY A 385 -1.99 -4.05 16.90
CA GLY A 385 -2.36 -3.03 15.91
C GLY A 385 -3.88 -2.80 15.84
N PHE A 386 -4.70 -3.82 16.11
CA PHE A 386 -6.16 -3.68 16.21
C PHE A 386 -6.57 -2.83 17.41
N ASP A 387 -5.95 -3.02 18.58
CA ASP A 387 -6.23 -2.20 19.76
C ASP A 387 -5.81 -0.74 19.56
N LEU A 388 -4.72 -0.51 18.83
CA LEU A 388 -4.29 0.82 18.43
C LEU A 388 -5.31 1.46 17.46
N ASN A 389 -5.77 0.71 16.46
CA ASN A 389 -6.81 1.14 15.53
C ASN A 389 -8.16 1.41 16.22
N VAL A 390 -8.57 0.61 17.21
CA VAL A 390 -9.80 0.85 17.99
C VAL A 390 -9.71 2.18 18.76
N VAL A 391 -8.56 2.47 19.37
CA VAL A 391 -8.37 3.76 20.05
C VAL A 391 -8.43 4.93 19.07
N TRP A 392 -7.80 4.79 17.90
CA TRP A 392 -7.88 5.80 16.84
C TRP A 392 -9.32 6.00 16.35
N ASN A 393 -10.06 4.92 16.11
CA ASN A 393 -11.46 4.96 15.70
C ASN A 393 -12.35 5.66 16.75
N ARG A 394 -12.14 5.42 18.05
CA ARG A 394 -12.90 6.10 19.12
C ARG A 394 -12.69 7.62 19.09
N ARG A 395 -11.47 8.09 18.81
CA ARG A 395 -11.18 9.53 18.63
C ARG A 395 -11.95 10.09 17.44
N LEU A 396 -11.85 9.43 16.28
CA LEU A 396 -12.55 9.86 15.06
C LEU A 396 -14.07 9.78 15.20
N ALA A 397 -14.61 8.81 15.93
CA ALA A 397 -16.05 8.65 16.15
C ALA A 397 -16.67 9.86 16.86
N ARG A 398 -15.94 10.48 17.81
CA ARG A 398 -16.39 11.72 18.46
C ARG A 398 -16.48 12.88 17.47
N GLN A 399 -15.48 13.02 16.60
CA GLN A 399 -15.48 14.06 15.56
C GLN A 399 -16.61 13.84 14.54
N ARG A 400 -16.79 12.60 14.08
CA ARG A 400 -17.89 12.24 13.17
C ARG A 400 -19.26 12.51 13.79
N ARG A 401 -19.45 12.19 15.07
CA ARG A 401 -20.71 12.45 15.79
C ARG A 401 -20.99 13.95 15.89
N ALA A 402 -20.01 14.74 16.34
CA ALA A 402 -20.16 16.19 16.43
C ALA A 402 -20.50 16.83 15.08
N PHE A 403 -19.81 16.41 14.01
CA PHE A 403 -20.16 16.84 12.65
C PHE A 403 -21.59 16.44 12.29
N TRP A 404 -22.00 15.19 12.56
CA TRP A 404 -23.33 14.71 12.17
C TRP A 404 -24.47 15.33 12.97
N GLU A 405 -24.25 15.74 14.22
CA GLU A 405 -25.24 16.43 15.02
C GLU A 405 -25.39 17.91 14.58
N GLY A 406 -24.27 18.58 14.24
CA GLY A 406 -24.27 20.00 13.87
C GLY A 406 -24.53 20.31 12.39
N ALA A 407 -24.26 19.37 11.47
CA ALA A 407 -24.33 19.63 10.03
C ALA A 407 -25.77 19.53 9.48
N THR A 408 -26.09 20.42 8.55
CA THR A 408 -27.31 20.39 7.74
C THR A 408 -27.36 19.14 6.85
N PRO A 409 -28.56 18.72 6.38
CA PRO A 409 -28.67 17.62 5.40
C PRO A 409 -27.85 17.84 4.12
N GLY A 410 -27.66 19.09 3.70
CA GLY A 410 -26.85 19.44 2.53
C GLY A 410 -25.36 19.15 2.76
N GLU A 411 -24.82 19.63 3.88
CA GLU A 411 -23.43 19.39 4.27
C GLU A 411 -23.14 17.91 4.50
N LYS A 412 -24.06 17.18 5.13
CA LYS A 412 -23.97 15.72 5.31
C LYS A 412 -23.83 14.99 3.97
N ARG A 413 -24.68 15.32 2.99
CA ARG A 413 -24.61 14.75 1.64
C ARG A 413 -23.33 15.15 0.91
N LYS A 414 -22.87 16.39 1.08
CA LYS A 414 -21.60 16.87 0.52
C LYS A 414 -20.41 16.09 1.09
N ALA A 415 -20.35 15.92 2.40
CA ALA A 415 -19.28 15.17 3.06
C ALA A 415 -19.25 13.70 2.64
N VAL A 416 -20.40 13.01 2.61
CA VAL A 416 -20.48 11.62 2.10
C VAL A 416 -20.00 11.54 0.65
N ARG A 417 -20.40 12.51 -0.17
CA ARG A 417 -20.00 12.57 -1.58
C ARG A 417 -18.49 12.75 -1.75
N GLU A 418 -17.88 13.64 -0.97
CA GLU A 418 -16.43 13.89 -0.98
C GLU A 418 -15.63 12.69 -0.47
N ILE A 419 -16.02 12.10 0.67
CA ILE A 419 -15.34 10.94 1.26
C ILE A 419 -15.35 9.73 0.32
N VAL A 420 -16.49 9.49 -0.33
CA VAL A 420 -16.66 8.34 -1.23
C VAL A 420 -16.05 8.61 -2.61
N GLY A 421 -15.85 9.89 -2.98
CA GLY A 421 -15.32 10.31 -4.28
C GLY A 421 -16.36 10.27 -5.39
N VAL A 422 -17.62 10.63 -5.12
CA VAL A 422 -18.72 10.61 -6.11
C VAL A 422 -18.90 11.99 -6.74
N PRO A 423 -18.74 12.19 -8.05
CA PRO A 423 -19.00 13.49 -8.66
C PRO A 423 -20.46 13.94 -8.50
N VAL A 424 -20.73 15.24 -8.44
CA VAL A 424 -22.12 15.73 -8.49
C VAL A 424 -22.77 15.33 -9.81
N LEU A 425 -24.05 14.93 -9.77
CA LEU A 425 -24.72 14.36 -10.94
C LEU A 425 -24.58 15.28 -12.17
N ARG A 426 -24.84 16.59 -12.03
CA ARG A 426 -24.69 17.57 -13.13
C ARG A 426 -23.29 17.66 -13.77
N ALA A 427 -22.24 17.21 -13.08
CA ALA A 427 -20.88 17.19 -13.61
C ALA A 427 -20.55 15.88 -14.37
N LEU A 428 -21.39 14.85 -14.23
CA LEU A 428 -21.27 13.64 -15.02
C LEU A 428 -21.78 13.89 -16.44
N PRO A 429 -21.15 13.31 -17.47
CA PRO A 429 -21.59 13.45 -18.86
C PRO A 429 -23.01 12.90 -19.05
N GLU A 430 -23.67 13.24 -20.16
CA GLU A 430 -25.08 12.83 -20.39
C GLU A 430 -25.25 11.30 -20.45
N GLY A 431 -24.19 10.56 -20.78
CA GLY A 431 -24.19 9.10 -20.91
C GLY A 431 -25.00 8.63 -22.12
N LYS A 432 -24.93 7.34 -22.42
CA LYS A 432 -25.70 6.72 -23.52
C LYS A 432 -26.12 5.30 -23.15
N LEU A 433 -27.32 4.92 -23.57
CA LEU A 433 -27.76 3.52 -23.62
C LEU A 433 -27.62 3.02 -25.05
N GLU A 434 -26.86 1.95 -25.24
CA GLU A 434 -26.67 1.28 -26.52
C GLU A 434 -27.29 -0.11 -26.44
N ARG A 435 -28.20 -0.44 -27.35
CA ARG A 435 -28.79 -1.77 -27.44
C ARG A 435 -27.92 -2.66 -28.32
N VAL A 436 -27.50 -3.80 -27.78
CA VAL A 436 -26.62 -4.77 -28.45
C VAL A 436 -27.42 -5.92 -29.05
N ASP A 437 -28.42 -6.42 -28.33
CA ASP A 437 -29.18 -7.62 -28.70
C ASP A 437 -30.55 -7.64 -27.99
N VAL A 438 -31.46 -8.53 -28.37
CA VAL A 438 -32.79 -8.69 -27.78
C VAL A 438 -33.13 -10.16 -27.61
N VAL A 439 -33.64 -10.50 -26.42
CA VAL A 439 -34.17 -11.83 -26.11
C VAL A 439 -35.67 -11.72 -25.81
N GLU A 440 -36.48 -12.41 -26.61
CA GLU A 440 -37.93 -12.45 -26.42
C GLU A 440 -38.33 -13.39 -25.27
N ARG A 441 -39.34 -12.98 -24.50
CA ARG A 441 -39.96 -13.76 -23.42
C ARG A 441 -41.48 -13.59 -23.47
N LYS A 442 -42.21 -14.54 -22.89
CA LYS A 442 -43.68 -14.45 -22.84
C LYS A 442 -44.12 -13.25 -21.99
N GLY A 443 -44.61 -12.20 -22.64
CA GLY A 443 -45.20 -11.00 -22.02
C GLY A 443 -44.26 -9.81 -21.81
N TYR A 444 -42.99 -9.92 -22.20
CA TYR A 444 -42.00 -8.82 -22.18
C TYR A 444 -40.77 -9.22 -22.99
N ARG A 445 -39.90 -8.25 -23.32
CA ARG A 445 -38.60 -8.53 -23.94
C ARG A 445 -37.46 -8.09 -23.03
N ILE A 446 -36.31 -8.74 -23.19
CA ILE A 446 -35.06 -8.39 -22.51
C ILE A 446 -34.12 -7.81 -23.56
N GLU A 447 -33.87 -6.51 -23.50
CA GLU A 447 -32.89 -5.85 -24.35
C GLU A 447 -31.53 -5.89 -23.65
N LYS A 448 -30.51 -6.42 -24.32
CA LYS A 448 -29.13 -6.37 -23.84
C LYS A 448 -28.56 -4.99 -24.14
N MET A 449 -28.08 -4.32 -23.10
CA MET A 449 -27.71 -2.92 -23.16
C MET A 449 -26.28 -2.69 -22.67
N LEU A 450 -25.60 -1.70 -23.24
CA LEU A 450 -24.39 -1.11 -22.70
C LEU A 450 -24.70 0.30 -22.20
N VAL A 451 -24.39 0.55 -20.92
CA VAL A 451 -24.45 1.87 -20.30
C VAL A 451 -23.09 2.52 -20.43
N HIS A 452 -23.02 3.65 -21.14
CA HIS A 452 -21.81 4.45 -21.28
C HIS A 452 -21.76 5.48 -20.15
N VAL A 453 -20.77 5.36 -19.26
CA VAL A 453 -20.64 6.23 -18.07
C VAL A 453 -19.81 7.46 -18.38
N ASP A 454 -18.62 7.28 -18.95
CA ASP A 454 -17.61 8.32 -19.19
C ASP A 454 -16.90 8.13 -20.54
N GLY A 455 -17.50 7.34 -21.44
CA GLY A 455 -16.91 6.94 -22.72
C GLY A 455 -15.77 5.92 -22.59
N LYS A 456 -15.27 5.66 -21.37
CA LYS A 456 -14.16 4.74 -21.09
C LYS A 456 -14.66 3.37 -20.63
N ILE A 457 -15.63 3.36 -19.73
CA ILE A 457 -16.24 2.12 -19.22
C ILE A 457 -17.65 1.93 -19.79
N LYS A 458 -17.90 0.73 -20.29
CA LYS A 458 -19.21 0.26 -20.76
C LYS A 458 -19.77 -0.75 -19.76
N LEU A 459 -20.84 -0.39 -19.06
CA LEU A 459 -21.48 -1.29 -18.10
C LEU A 459 -22.47 -2.20 -18.82
N PRO A 460 -22.34 -3.53 -18.70
CA PRO A 460 -23.32 -4.44 -19.27
C PRO A 460 -24.60 -4.43 -18.43
N ALA A 461 -25.74 -4.32 -19.11
CA ALA A 461 -27.05 -4.20 -18.49
C ALA A 461 -28.12 -4.97 -19.26
N LEU A 462 -29.21 -5.31 -18.58
CA LEU A 462 -30.39 -5.94 -19.14
C LEU A 462 -31.59 -5.04 -18.90
N MET A 463 -32.20 -4.55 -19.97
CA MET A 463 -33.44 -3.78 -19.91
C MET A 463 -34.63 -4.71 -20.13
N PHE A 464 -35.36 -4.96 -19.06
CA PHE A 464 -36.62 -5.70 -19.11
C PHE A 464 -37.74 -4.73 -19.47
N ALA A 465 -38.18 -4.79 -20.73
CA ALA A 465 -39.17 -3.91 -21.29
C ALA A 465 -40.53 -4.62 -21.44
N PRO A 466 -41.60 -4.13 -20.79
CA PRO A 466 -42.93 -4.70 -20.95
C PRO A 466 -43.44 -4.43 -22.36
N SER A 467 -44.39 -5.25 -22.84
CA SER A 467 -45.06 -5.01 -24.13
C SER A 467 -45.71 -3.63 -24.21
N ARG A 468 -46.13 -3.08 -23.06
CA ARG A 468 -46.60 -1.71 -22.92
C ARG A 468 -46.07 -1.09 -21.63
N PHE A 469 -45.45 0.09 -21.74
CA PHE A 469 -44.85 0.80 -20.61
C PHE A 469 -45.81 1.86 -20.06
N ASP A 470 -46.58 1.46 -19.05
CA ASP A 470 -47.57 2.32 -18.36
C ASP A 470 -47.18 2.63 -16.90
N GLY A 471 -46.15 1.97 -16.36
CA GLY A 471 -45.69 2.08 -14.96
C GLY A 471 -44.47 2.98 -14.75
N GLU A 472 -43.60 2.58 -13.82
CA GLU A 472 -42.38 3.30 -13.41
C GLU A 472 -41.07 2.59 -13.82
N GLY A 473 -39.94 3.27 -13.68
CA GLY A 473 -38.60 2.74 -13.88
C GLY A 473 -38.00 2.18 -12.59
N TYR A 474 -37.41 0.99 -12.67
CA TYR A 474 -36.70 0.33 -11.57
C TYR A 474 -35.26 0.03 -11.99
N LEU A 475 -34.29 0.47 -11.20
CA LEU A 475 -32.89 0.12 -11.37
C LEU A 475 -32.57 -1.03 -10.41
N TYR A 476 -32.13 -2.17 -10.95
CA TYR A 476 -31.71 -3.34 -10.20
C TYR A 476 -30.18 -3.46 -10.16
N VAL A 477 -29.63 -3.59 -8.95
CA VAL A 477 -28.18 -3.72 -8.72
C VAL A 477 -27.93 -4.83 -7.71
N HIS A 478 -27.06 -5.79 -8.03
CA HIS A 478 -26.78 -6.92 -7.14
C HIS A 478 -25.30 -7.29 -7.14
N GLY A 479 -24.75 -7.67 -5.97
CA GLY A 479 -23.31 -7.91 -5.81
C GLY A 479 -22.76 -9.08 -6.64
N LYS A 480 -23.62 -10.06 -6.97
CA LYS A 480 -23.28 -11.19 -7.87
C LYS A 480 -23.57 -10.90 -9.35
N GLY A 481 -24.01 -9.69 -9.67
CA GLY A 481 -24.35 -9.26 -11.03
C GLY A 481 -25.82 -9.41 -11.41
N LYS A 482 -26.17 -8.82 -12.55
CA LYS A 482 -27.51 -8.66 -13.13
C LYS A 482 -28.18 -9.96 -13.56
N SER A 483 -27.40 -11.02 -13.77
CA SER A 483 -27.90 -12.35 -14.14
C SER A 483 -28.45 -13.13 -12.93
N VAL A 484 -28.17 -12.66 -11.71
CA VAL A 484 -28.89 -13.10 -10.52
C VAL A 484 -30.25 -12.43 -10.58
N GLU A 485 -31.17 -13.06 -11.30
CA GLU A 485 -32.56 -12.64 -11.30
C GLU A 485 -33.03 -12.55 -9.83
N ALA A 486 -33.50 -11.38 -9.38
CA ALA A 486 -34.25 -11.30 -8.13
C ALA A 486 -35.44 -12.25 -8.29
N ARG A 487 -35.38 -13.42 -7.63
CA ARG A 487 -36.18 -14.65 -7.83
C ARG A 487 -37.68 -14.40 -8.08
N GLY A 488 -38.05 -13.92 -9.27
CA GLY A 488 -39.41 -13.52 -9.68
C GLY A 488 -39.79 -12.03 -9.54
N GLU A 489 -39.00 -11.19 -8.87
CA GLU A 489 -39.36 -9.78 -8.62
C GLU A 489 -39.31 -8.94 -9.90
N ILE A 490 -38.23 -9.05 -10.69
CA ILE A 490 -38.11 -8.31 -11.96
C ILE A 490 -39.25 -8.70 -12.90
N ALA A 491 -39.51 -10.00 -13.06
CA ALA A 491 -40.59 -10.49 -13.90
C ALA A 491 -41.97 -10.02 -13.43
N ARG A 492 -42.20 -9.96 -12.11
CA ARG A 492 -43.44 -9.41 -11.51
C ARG A 492 -43.60 -7.93 -11.84
N LEU A 493 -42.58 -7.12 -11.62
CA LEU A 493 -42.60 -5.68 -11.89
C LEU A 493 -42.86 -5.40 -13.37
N VAL A 494 -42.20 -6.13 -14.26
CA VAL A 494 -42.35 -5.95 -15.71
C VAL A 494 -43.75 -6.34 -16.17
N ARG A 495 -44.32 -7.44 -15.65
CA ARG A 495 -45.72 -7.83 -15.94
C ARG A 495 -46.76 -6.81 -15.45
N GLN A 496 -46.42 -6.00 -14.45
CA GLN A 496 -47.24 -4.88 -13.98
C GLN A 496 -47.10 -3.62 -14.85
N GLY A 497 -46.35 -3.68 -15.95
CA GLY A 497 -46.14 -2.56 -16.88
C GLY A 497 -44.98 -1.63 -16.50
N ASN A 498 -44.16 -2.01 -15.51
CA ASN A 498 -42.95 -1.29 -15.15
C ASN A 498 -41.77 -1.69 -16.05
N ARG A 499 -40.74 -0.85 -16.09
CA ARG A 499 -39.49 -1.13 -16.79
C ARG A 499 -38.37 -1.33 -15.79
N VAL A 500 -37.58 -2.38 -15.96
CA VAL A 500 -36.48 -2.69 -15.04
C VAL A 500 -35.16 -2.69 -15.80
N LEU A 501 -34.18 -1.92 -15.35
CA LEU A 501 -32.80 -1.96 -15.83
C LEU A 501 -31.95 -2.68 -14.78
N ALA A 502 -31.46 -3.88 -15.08
CA ALA A 502 -30.50 -4.59 -14.25
C ALA A 502 -29.08 -4.31 -14.76
N VAL A 503 -28.17 -3.81 -13.93
CA VAL A 503 -26.83 -3.37 -14.36
C VAL A 503 -25.72 -4.03 -13.54
N ASP A 504 -24.67 -4.46 -14.24
CA ASP A 504 -23.40 -4.80 -13.61
C ASP A 504 -22.55 -3.54 -13.45
N VAL A 505 -22.40 -3.10 -12.21
CA VAL A 505 -21.48 -2.00 -11.86
C VAL A 505 -20.03 -2.51 -11.86
N ARG A 506 -19.06 -1.59 -11.93
CA ARG A 506 -17.61 -1.93 -11.95
C ARG A 506 -17.24 -2.93 -10.85
N GLY A 507 -16.60 -4.04 -11.21
CA GLY A 507 -16.17 -5.08 -10.29
C GLY A 507 -17.27 -6.06 -9.85
N CYS A 508 -18.40 -6.13 -10.55
CA CYS A 508 -19.50 -7.08 -10.31
C CYS A 508 -19.93 -7.74 -11.63
N GLY A 509 -20.55 -8.93 -11.54
CA GLY A 509 -21.09 -9.64 -12.70
C GLY A 509 -20.07 -9.85 -13.81
N GLU A 510 -20.39 -9.44 -15.05
CA GLU A 510 -19.48 -9.54 -16.20
C GLU A 510 -18.25 -8.62 -16.11
N LEU A 511 -18.26 -7.64 -15.21
CA LEU A 511 -17.12 -6.76 -14.91
C LEU A 511 -16.34 -7.21 -13.67
N ALA A 512 -16.65 -8.38 -13.09
CA ALA A 512 -15.91 -8.90 -11.96
C ALA A 512 -14.49 -9.33 -12.42
N PRO A 513 -13.43 -8.80 -11.81
CA PRO A 513 -12.08 -9.26 -12.09
C PRO A 513 -11.84 -10.64 -11.47
N LYS A 514 -10.76 -11.31 -11.89
CA LYS A 514 -10.25 -12.49 -11.18
C LYS A 514 -9.91 -12.15 -9.73
N GLU A 515 -9.33 -10.97 -9.52
CA GLU A 515 -8.82 -10.52 -8.24
C GLU A 515 -9.32 -9.09 -7.94
N LEU A 516 -10.39 -8.98 -7.17
CA LEU A 516 -11.01 -7.69 -6.85
C LEU A 516 -10.08 -6.73 -6.09
N TRP A 517 -9.14 -7.29 -5.32
CA TRP A 517 -8.19 -6.51 -4.54
C TRP A 517 -7.26 -5.68 -5.44
N ARG A 518 -6.89 -6.16 -6.64
CA ARG A 518 -6.01 -5.44 -7.58
C ARG A 518 -6.64 -4.12 -8.02
N SER A 519 -7.86 -4.17 -8.57
CA SER A 519 -8.58 -2.95 -8.96
C SER A 519 -8.90 -2.06 -7.77
N GLY A 520 -9.12 -2.66 -6.58
CA GLY A 520 -9.29 -1.94 -5.33
C GLY A 520 -8.08 -1.08 -4.96
N PHE A 521 -6.87 -1.65 -4.99
CA PHE A 521 -5.65 -0.91 -4.68
C PHE A 521 -5.23 0.05 -5.80
N LEU A 522 -5.45 -0.28 -7.07
CA LEU A 522 -5.25 0.68 -8.17
C LEU A 522 -6.13 1.92 -8.01
N ALA A 523 -7.42 1.72 -7.69
CA ALA A 523 -8.31 2.83 -7.38
C ALA A 523 -7.82 3.62 -6.16
N TYR A 524 -7.40 2.93 -5.09
CA TYR A 524 -6.88 3.54 -3.88
C TYR A 524 -5.64 4.41 -4.14
N LEU A 525 -4.70 3.95 -4.98
CA LEU A 525 -3.52 4.73 -5.40
C LEU A 525 -3.87 5.97 -6.22
N LEU A 526 -5.02 5.97 -6.89
CA LEU A 526 -5.57 7.10 -7.63
C LEU A 526 -6.49 8.01 -6.77
N GLY A 527 -6.60 7.74 -5.47
CA GLY A 527 -7.50 8.50 -4.58
C GLY A 527 -8.98 8.19 -4.82
N LEU A 528 -9.28 7.10 -5.52
CA LEU A 528 -10.61 6.63 -5.85
C LEU A 528 -11.03 5.47 -4.94
N SER A 529 -12.32 5.17 -4.93
CA SER A 529 -12.86 4.00 -4.24
C SER A 529 -13.82 3.22 -5.14
N HIS A 530 -13.86 1.90 -4.97
CA HIS A 530 -14.89 1.07 -5.64
C HIS A 530 -16.30 1.54 -5.27
N THR A 531 -16.53 1.96 -4.02
CA THR A 531 -17.81 2.50 -3.58
C THR A 531 -18.19 3.74 -4.39
N GLY A 532 -17.26 4.67 -4.62
CA GLY A 532 -17.50 5.89 -5.41
C GLY A 532 -17.72 5.63 -6.88
N MET A 533 -16.89 4.77 -7.47
CA MET A 533 -17.04 4.36 -8.86
C MET A 533 -18.38 3.66 -9.09
N ARG A 534 -18.75 2.68 -8.25
CA ARG A 534 -20.04 1.97 -8.35
C ARG A 534 -21.21 2.90 -8.10
N THR A 535 -21.11 3.84 -7.17
CA THR A 535 -22.17 4.84 -6.95
C THR A 535 -22.36 5.72 -8.18
N THR A 536 -21.26 6.09 -8.85
CA THR A 536 -21.30 6.84 -10.11
C THR A 536 -21.97 6.04 -11.22
N ASP A 537 -21.63 4.76 -11.36
CA ASP A 537 -22.28 3.82 -12.29
C ASP A 537 -23.82 3.77 -12.07
N ILE A 538 -24.25 3.63 -10.82
CA ILE A 538 -25.67 3.57 -10.42
C ILE A 538 -26.38 4.88 -10.74
N LEU A 539 -25.78 6.02 -10.41
CA LEU A 539 -26.34 7.35 -10.69
C LEU A 539 -26.51 7.58 -12.20
N MET A 540 -25.55 7.12 -13.00
CA MET A 540 -25.62 7.20 -14.46
C MET A 540 -26.71 6.30 -15.03
N ALA A 541 -26.79 5.05 -14.59
CA ALA A 541 -27.86 4.15 -15.00
C ALA A 541 -29.25 4.69 -14.61
N ALA A 542 -29.38 5.26 -13.41
CA ALA A 542 -30.63 5.88 -12.95
C ALA A 542 -31.02 7.10 -13.79
N ARG A 543 -30.06 7.99 -14.12
CA ARG A 543 -30.31 9.14 -15.01
C ARG A 543 -30.86 8.70 -16.36
N LEU A 544 -30.21 7.70 -16.97
CA LEU A 544 -30.59 7.21 -18.30
C LEU A 544 -31.96 6.52 -18.27
N LEU A 545 -32.24 5.73 -17.23
CA LEU A 545 -33.55 5.12 -17.03
C LEU A 545 -34.66 6.17 -16.83
N GLY A 546 -34.40 7.23 -16.07
CA GLY A 546 -35.34 8.33 -15.86
C GLY A 546 -35.61 9.18 -17.11
N GLY A 547 -34.79 9.04 -18.16
CA GLY A 547 -35.00 9.66 -19.46
C GLY A 547 -36.18 9.07 -20.25
N TYR A 548 -36.61 7.84 -19.92
CA TYR A 548 -37.77 7.23 -20.56
C TYR A 548 -39.07 7.88 -20.09
N ARG A 549 -39.86 8.38 -21.04
CA ARG A 549 -41.17 8.96 -20.77
C ARG A 549 -42.22 7.86 -20.66
N ARG A 550 -43.00 7.88 -19.59
CA ARG A 550 -44.28 7.16 -19.51
C ARG A 550 -45.36 7.98 -20.22
N ARG A 551 -46.53 7.39 -20.43
CA ARG A 551 -47.67 8.03 -21.10
C ARG A 551 -48.14 9.34 -20.42
N LYS A 552 -47.84 9.54 -19.12
CA LYS A 552 -48.16 10.75 -18.33
C LYS A 552 -46.90 11.37 -17.67
N GLY A 553 -45.93 11.80 -18.46
CA GLY A 553 -44.77 12.59 -17.98
C GLY A 553 -43.50 11.77 -17.69
N ARG A 554 -42.61 12.32 -16.86
CA ARG A 554 -41.36 11.64 -16.44
C ARG A 554 -41.68 10.51 -15.45
N SER A 555 -40.94 9.42 -15.56
CA SER A 555 -41.03 8.30 -14.62
C SER A 555 -40.11 8.53 -13.42
N ALA A 556 -40.58 8.16 -12.23
CA ALA A 556 -39.72 8.01 -11.07
C ALA A 556 -38.81 6.79 -11.26
N VAL A 557 -37.59 6.86 -10.73
CA VAL A 557 -36.65 5.74 -10.73
C VAL A 557 -36.54 5.21 -9.31
N HIS A 558 -36.90 3.94 -9.14
CA HIS A 558 -36.79 3.21 -7.88
C HIS A 558 -35.53 2.34 -7.91
N LEU A 559 -34.75 2.34 -6.83
CA LEU A 559 -33.60 1.46 -6.67
C LEU A 559 -34.03 0.19 -5.93
N ILE A 560 -33.72 -0.98 -6.49
CA ILE A 560 -33.97 -2.32 -5.92
C ILE A 560 -32.70 -3.17 -6.09
N GLY A 561 -32.50 -4.21 -5.27
CA GLY A 561 -31.23 -4.95 -5.30
C GLY A 561 -31.04 -5.96 -4.19
#